data_AF-A0AA85GLJ5-F1
#
_entry.id   AF-A0AA85GLJ5-F1
#
_cell.length_a   1.000
_cell.length_b   1.000
_cell.length_c   1.000
_cell.angle_alpha   90.00
_cell.angle_beta   90.00
_cell.angle_gamma   90.00
#
_symmetry.space_group_name_H-M   'P 1'
#
loop_
_entity.id
_entity.type
_entity.pdbx_description
1 polymer ?
#
loop_
_entity_poly.entity_id
_entity_poly.type
_entity_poly.pdbx_seq_one_letter_code
_entity_poly.pdbx_strand_id
1 'polypeptide(L)'
;MLLLLVILYLFFLKERLVEYSAAQNYANGKGNLERKIPKGSEFTVGEKFRVRVVLSKDLENNANFDLFKNFARNHFRCNELDAVDLESDGHGGSRLSHFERRLSIGEVMSPKVDIMASVSGLTLSFFKDTGWYDVNMSMAEPWDWGRNQGCEFIFESCGRFIKRQKTASPWCNEPITKNSGIRCIPHINAYGVCNLVDVGHTLKPEHTHFNNLPDVEPSRQNRFGGFDIHADYCPYMHMFNNVMSTTMNSHCGDINNRKYQDVHSDSQYYGKKSRCFNYGTTYMSGNRSWSFSGCFQVREISGRIRKKKNKEN
;
A
#
# COMPACT_ATOMS: atom_id res chain seq x y z
N MET A 1 -3.30 -6.02 12.19
CA MET A 1 -3.88 -6.93 11.18
C MET A 1 -5.08 -7.68 11.74
N LEU A 2 -4.92 -8.59 12.73
CA LEU A 2 -6.05 -9.31 13.35
C LEU A 2 -7.14 -8.37 13.88
N LEU A 3 -6.73 -7.27 14.51
CA LEU A 3 -7.62 -6.29 15.14
C LEU A 3 -8.36 -5.40 14.15
N LEU A 4 -7.81 -5.20 12.94
CA LEU A 4 -8.42 -4.40 11.88
C LEU A 4 -9.43 -5.24 11.08
N LEU A 5 -9.08 -6.51 10.81
CA LEU A 5 -9.98 -7.55 10.28
C LEU A 5 -11.23 -7.72 11.15
N VAL A 6 -11.05 -7.68 12.46
CA VAL A 6 -12.13 -7.71 13.45
C VAL A 6 -13.07 -6.51 13.33
N ILE A 7 -12.51 -5.30 13.21
CA ILE A 7 -13.29 -4.06 13.13
C ILE A 7 -14.10 -4.04 11.84
N LEU A 8 -13.50 -4.47 10.73
CA LEU A 8 -14.13 -4.62 9.43
C LEU A 8 -15.29 -5.63 9.42
N TYR A 9 -15.14 -6.76 10.11
CA TYR A 9 -16.21 -7.76 10.22
C TYR A 9 -17.47 -7.21 10.92
N LEU A 10 -17.31 -6.23 11.82
CA LEU A 10 -18.43 -5.56 12.50
C LEU A 10 -19.20 -4.61 11.59
N PHE A 11 -18.58 -4.06 10.54
CA PHE A 11 -19.23 -3.16 9.57
C PHE A 11 -20.18 -3.87 8.60
N PHE A 12 -19.89 -5.12 8.22
CA PHE A 12 -20.61 -5.82 7.14
C PHE A 12 -21.83 -6.63 7.58
N LEU A 13 -21.97 -6.93 8.86
CA LEU A 13 -23.15 -7.62 9.38
C LEU A 13 -24.29 -6.64 9.65
N LYS A 14 -24.87 -6.13 8.56
CA LYS A 14 -26.24 -5.60 8.57
C LYS A 14 -27.20 -6.80 8.64
N GLU A 15 -27.26 -7.42 9.82
CA GLU A 15 -28.36 -8.17 10.43
C GLU A 15 -27.81 -9.00 11.60
N ARG A 16 -28.14 -8.58 12.82
CA ARG A 16 -27.80 -9.18 14.13
C ARG A 16 -26.37 -8.98 14.63
N LEU A 17 -26.26 -7.97 15.50
CA LEU A 17 -25.21 -7.74 16.49
C LEU A 17 -24.84 -9.04 17.23
N VAL A 18 -23.64 -9.56 16.98
CA VAL A 18 -22.94 -10.45 17.92
C VAL A 18 -21.49 -9.96 18.02
N GLU A 19 -21.23 -9.09 19.00
CA GLU A 19 -19.90 -8.57 19.30
C GLU A 19 -19.07 -9.58 20.13
N TYR A 20 -18.01 -10.06 19.51
CA TYR A 20 -16.62 -10.00 19.99
C TYR A 20 -16.16 -10.76 21.26
N SER A 21 -16.98 -11.53 21.98
CA SER A 21 -16.46 -12.55 22.91
C SER A 21 -16.32 -13.96 22.29
N ALA A 22 -16.89 -14.16 21.09
CA ALA A 22 -16.98 -15.45 20.43
C ALA A 22 -15.73 -15.82 19.59
N ALA A 23 -15.00 -14.85 19.04
CA ALA A 23 -13.98 -15.15 18.01
C ALA A 23 -12.71 -15.84 18.54
N GLN A 24 -12.29 -15.59 19.79
CA GLN A 24 -11.17 -16.35 20.40
C GLN A 24 -11.60 -17.72 20.93
N ASN A 25 -12.87 -17.88 21.30
CA ASN A 25 -13.38 -19.12 21.90
C ASN A 25 -13.94 -20.10 20.85
N TYR A 26 -14.33 -19.63 19.66
CA TYR A 26 -14.75 -20.48 18.54
C TYR A 26 -13.57 -21.23 17.90
N ALA A 27 -12.38 -20.63 17.87
CA ALA A 27 -11.13 -21.31 17.48
C ALA A 27 -10.69 -22.40 18.48
N ASN A 28 -11.20 -22.35 19.73
CA ASN A 28 -10.82 -23.24 20.83
C ASN A 28 -11.98 -24.08 21.40
N GLY A 29 -13.12 -24.14 20.69
CA GLY A 29 -14.23 -25.05 21.01
C GLY A 29 -14.91 -24.85 22.37
N LYS A 30 -15.02 -23.63 22.91
CA LYS A 30 -15.73 -23.38 24.18
C LYS A 30 -16.83 -22.31 24.04
N GLY A 31 -18.00 -22.61 24.59
CA GLY A 31 -19.28 -21.96 24.30
C GLY A 31 -19.49 -20.52 24.80
N ASN A 32 -20.66 -20.01 24.39
CA ASN A 32 -21.15 -18.63 24.50
C ASN A 32 -21.16 -18.06 25.93
N LEU A 33 -20.55 -16.88 26.08
CA LEU A 33 -20.78 -15.96 27.20
C LEU A 33 -21.15 -14.58 26.62
N GLU A 34 -22.47 -14.32 26.57
CA GLU A 34 -23.03 -13.01 26.26
C GLU A 34 -22.74 -12.04 27.42
N ARG A 35 -21.77 -11.13 27.23
CA ARG A 35 -21.66 -9.91 28.05
C ARG A 35 -22.18 -8.74 27.23
N LYS A 36 -23.25 -8.10 27.69
CA LYS A 36 -23.77 -6.85 27.10
C LYS A 36 -22.77 -5.73 27.39
N ILE A 37 -22.09 -5.23 26.35
CA ILE A 37 -21.21 -4.05 26.45
C ILE A 37 -22.10 -2.79 26.48
N PRO A 38 -22.02 -1.94 27.51
CA PRO A 38 -22.85 -0.73 27.59
C PRO A 38 -22.55 0.28 26.47
N LYS A 39 -23.58 0.95 25.96
CA LYS A 39 -23.44 2.14 25.08
C LYS A 39 -22.52 3.17 25.75
N GLY A 40 -21.57 3.72 25.00
CA GLY A 40 -20.60 4.69 25.52
C GLY A 40 -19.36 4.07 26.16
N SER A 41 -19.24 2.73 26.20
CA SER A 41 -18.00 2.08 26.63
C SER A 41 -16.84 2.45 25.71
N GLU A 42 -15.70 2.80 26.29
CA GLU A 42 -14.48 3.13 25.55
C GLU A 42 -13.41 2.06 25.71
N PHE A 43 -12.73 1.75 24.61
CA PHE A 43 -11.66 0.76 24.54
C PHE A 43 -10.44 1.38 23.89
N THR A 44 -9.26 1.02 24.40
CA THR A 44 -8.00 1.39 23.74
C THR A 44 -7.50 0.19 22.93
N VAL A 45 -7.25 0.42 21.64
CA VAL A 45 -6.85 -0.55 20.64
C VAL A 45 -5.36 -0.31 20.33
N GLY A 46 -4.49 -1.16 20.89
CA GLY A 46 -3.04 -0.94 20.91
C GLY A 46 -2.65 0.26 21.78
N GLU A 47 -1.56 0.96 21.44
CA GLU A 47 -1.16 2.22 22.12
C GLU A 47 -1.76 3.48 21.46
N LYS A 48 -2.51 3.33 20.36
CA LYS A 48 -2.74 4.43 19.40
C LYS A 48 -4.20 4.79 19.14
N PHE A 49 -5.16 3.91 19.40
CA PHE A 49 -6.56 4.12 18.99
C PHE A 49 -7.50 4.02 20.17
N ARG A 50 -8.47 4.95 20.27
CA ARG A 50 -9.60 4.85 21.21
C ARG A 50 -10.88 4.62 20.43
N VAL A 51 -11.67 3.64 20.87
CA VAL A 51 -12.92 3.20 20.25
C VAL A 51 -14.04 3.39 21.25
N ARG A 52 -15.18 3.97 20.83
CA ARG A 52 -16.37 4.10 21.67
C ARG A 52 -17.51 3.29 21.07
N VAL A 53 -18.24 2.56 21.92
CA VAL A 53 -19.43 1.81 21.48
C VAL A 53 -20.59 2.75 21.26
N VAL A 54 -21.08 2.79 20.02
CA VAL A 54 -22.23 3.57 19.55
C VAL A 54 -23.31 2.63 19.00
N LEU A 55 -24.59 2.99 19.10
CA LEU A 55 -25.68 2.16 18.60
C LEU A 55 -25.92 2.42 17.10
N SER A 56 -26.19 1.37 16.32
CA SER A 56 -26.52 1.44 14.89
C SER A 56 -27.56 2.52 14.52
N LYS A 57 -28.62 2.68 15.32
CA LYS A 57 -29.66 3.70 15.09
C LYS A 57 -29.17 5.15 15.23
N ASP A 58 -28.11 5.38 16.00
CA ASP A 58 -27.48 6.70 16.13
C ASP A 58 -26.59 7.02 14.91
N LEU A 59 -26.27 5.99 14.11
CA LEU A 59 -25.37 6.05 12.95
C LEU A 59 -26.14 6.22 11.64
N GLU A 60 -27.30 5.58 11.53
CA GLU A 60 -28.20 5.69 10.37
C GLU A 60 -28.64 7.13 10.06
N ASN A 61 -28.53 8.05 11.03
CA ASN A 61 -28.90 9.47 10.86
C ASN A 61 -27.72 10.45 10.80
N ASN A 62 -26.46 9.99 10.89
CA ASN A 62 -25.30 10.89 11.07
C ASN A 62 -24.03 10.54 10.27
N ALA A 63 -23.97 9.41 9.56
CA ALA A 63 -22.78 9.08 8.77
C ALA A 63 -22.69 9.98 7.53
N ASN A 64 -21.81 10.98 7.58
CA ASN A 64 -21.47 11.84 6.45
C ASN A 64 -20.00 11.60 6.08
N PHE A 65 -19.76 11.01 4.90
CA PHE A 65 -18.42 10.67 4.41
C PHE A 65 -17.68 11.83 3.72
N ASP A 66 -17.95 13.06 4.13
CA ASP A 66 -17.34 14.25 3.55
C ASP A 66 -15.84 14.36 3.85
N LEU A 67 -15.36 14.00 5.05
CA LEU A 67 -13.93 14.05 5.35
C LEU A 67 -13.17 13.01 4.53
N PHE A 68 -13.71 11.79 4.44
CA PHE A 68 -13.17 10.68 3.65
C PHE A 68 -13.06 11.04 2.18
N LYS A 69 -14.15 11.54 1.59
CA LYS A 69 -14.19 12.02 0.21
C LYS A 69 -13.23 13.19 -0.01
N ASN A 70 -13.23 14.19 0.86
CA ASN A 70 -12.35 15.36 0.73
C ASN A 70 -10.88 15.01 0.90
N PHE A 71 -10.55 14.06 1.78
CA PHE A 71 -9.19 13.52 1.89
C PHE A 71 -8.77 12.89 0.56
N ALA A 72 -9.60 12.00 0.00
CA ALA A 72 -9.30 11.34 -1.28
C ALA A 72 -9.13 12.34 -2.43
N ARG A 73 -10.05 13.33 -2.56
CA ARG A 73 -9.95 14.43 -3.52
C ARG A 73 -8.61 15.15 -3.45
N ASN A 74 -8.20 15.54 -2.24
CA ASN A 74 -6.96 16.26 -2.01
C ASN A 74 -5.73 15.38 -2.26
N HIS A 75 -5.76 14.14 -1.79
CA HIS A 75 -4.64 13.20 -1.92
C HIS A 75 -4.36 12.86 -3.38
N PHE A 76 -5.39 12.50 -4.16
CA PHE A 76 -5.23 12.17 -5.57
C PHE A 76 -5.15 13.42 -6.48
N ARG A 77 -5.51 14.61 -5.99
CA ARG A 77 -5.77 15.84 -6.78
C ARG A 77 -6.88 15.64 -7.82
N CYS A 78 -8.01 15.12 -7.38
CA CYS A 78 -9.19 15.00 -8.22
C CYS A 78 -10.41 15.61 -7.52
N ASN A 79 -10.75 16.85 -7.87
CA ASN A 79 -11.90 17.56 -7.25
C ASN A 79 -13.25 16.96 -7.67
N GLU A 80 -13.29 16.30 -8.83
CA GLU A 80 -14.51 15.68 -9.39
C GLU A 80 -14.86 14.35 -8.72
N LEU A 81 -13.97 13.78 -7.92
CA LEU A 81 -14.19 12.51 -7.23
C LEU A 81 -15.43 12.59 -6.33
N ASP A 82 -16.41 11.73 -6.54
CA ASP A 82 -17.67 11.70 -5.80
C ASP A 82 -17.66 10.64 -4.67
N ALA A 83 -16.97 9.52 -4.89
CA ALA A 83 -16.78 8.44 -3.92
C ALA A 83 -15.39 7.80 -4.03
N VAL A 84 -15.03 6.98 -3.05
CA VAL A 84 -13.85 6.11 -3.12
C VAL A 84 -14.34 4.68 -3.34
N ASP A 85 -13.81 4.03 -4.36
CA ASP A 85 -14.24 2.68 -4.73
C ASP A 85 -13.89 1.65 -3.64
N LEU A 86 -14.79 0.69 -3.48
CA LEU A 86 -14.57 -0.49 -2.65
C LEU A 86 -14.15 -1.65 -3.54
N GLU A 87 -13.31 -2.52 -2.99
CA GLU A 87 -12.79 -3.70 -3.64
C GLU A 87 -13.91 -4.54 -4.26
N SER A 88 -13.83 -4.75 -5.58
CA SER A 88 -14.86 -5.49 -6.30
C SER A 88 -14.52 -6.97 -6.49
N ASP A 89 -13.24 -7.34 -6.40
CA ASP A 89 -12.75 -8.70 -6.61
C ASP A 89 -12.61 -9.52 -5.31
N GLY A 90 -12.53 -10.83 -5.48
CA GLY A 90 -12.43 -11.80 -4.39
C GLY A 90 -13.77 -12.26 -3.81
N HIS A 91 -13.71 -12.90 -2.63
CA HIS A 91 -14.87 -13.45 -1.93
C HIS A 91 -15.30 -12.52 -0.78
N GLY A 92 -16.27 -12.95 0.05
CA GLY A 92 -16.83 -12.13 1.13
C GLY A 92 -15.84 -11.61 2.19
N GLY A 93 -14.59 -12.08 2.19
CA GLY A 93 -13.52 -11.55 3.05
C GLY A 93 -12.70 -10.40 2.44
N SER A 94 -12.92 -10.06 1.17
CA SER A 94 -12.21 -8.98 0.45
C SER A 94 -13.22 -8.01 -0.14
N ARG A 95 -14.12 -8.54 -0.97
CA ARG A 95 -15.10 -7.80 -1.75
C ARG A 95 -16.00 -6.95 -0.85
N LEU A 96 -16.19 -5.69 -1.26
CA LEU A 96 -16.93 -4.63 -0.58
C LEU A 96 -16.40 -4.24 0.80
N SER A 97 -15.48 -4.99 1.41
CA SER A 97 -14.98 -4.71 2.76
C SER A 97 -13.69 -3.89 2.77
N HIS A 98 -13.01 -3.78 1.65
CA HIS A 98 -11.74 -3.07 1.57
C HIS A 98 -11.83 -1.93 0.57
N PHE A 99 -10.93 -0.95 0.65
CA PHE A 99 -10.78 0.02 -0.42
C PHE A 99 -10.22 -0.68 -1.66
N GLU A 100 -10.70 -0.25 -2.82
CA GLU A 100 -10.24 -0.77 -4.12
C GLU A 100 -8.71 -0.82 -4.16
N ARG A 101 -8.15 -2.03 -4.34
CA ARG A 101 -6.70 -2.26 -4.26
C ARG A 101 -5.96 -1.40 -5.26
N ARG A 102 -6.51 -1.18 -6.46
CA ARG A 102 -5.92 -0.29 -7.47
C ARG A 102 -5.62 1.11 -6.90
N LEU A 103 -6.47 1.61 -6.01
CA LEU A 103 -6.37 2.95 -5.41
C LEU A 103 -5.72 2.95 -4.03
N SER A 104 -5.55 1.79 -3.39
CA SER A 104 -5.17 1.65 -1.98
C SER A 104 -3.86 0.89 -1.74
N ILE A 105 -2.94 0.84 -2.71
CA ILE A 105 -1.65 0.14 -2.51
C ILE A 105 -0.86 0.75 -1.36
N GLY A 106 -0.35 -0.08 -0.45
CA GLY A 106 0.36 0.35 0.75
C GLY A 106 -0.54 0.91 1.85
N GLU A 107 -1.86 0.75 1.75
CA GLU A 107 -2.85 1.22 2.71
C GLU A 107 -3.38 0.05 3.56
N VAL A 108 -3.63 0.28 4.85
CA VAL A 108 -4.01 -0.77 5.80
C VAL A 108 -5.40 -1.41 5.54
N MET A 109 -6.30 -0.69 4.86
CA MET A 109 -7.64 -1.11 4.45
C MET A 109 -7.67 -1.59 2.99
N SER A 110 -6.51 -1.82 2.38
CA SER A 110 -6.40 -2.56 1.12
C SER A 110 -6.74 -4.04 1.35
N PRO A 111 -7.35 -4.77 0.40
CA PRO A 111 -7.73 -6.19 0.58
C PRO A 111 -6.52 -7.13 0.70
N LYS A 112 -5.32 -6.62 0.40
CA LYS A 112 -4.06 -7.34 0.49
C LYS A 112 -3.11 -6.60 1.42
N VAL A 113 -2.51 -7.37 2.31
CA VAL A 113 -1.57 -6.84 3.30
C VAL A 113 -0.23 -6.58 2.65
N ASP A 114 0.15 -5.31 2.59
CA ASP A 114 1.51 -4.90 2.23
C ASP A 114 2.40 -4.82 3.47
N ILE A 115 3.70 -5.07 3.26
CA ILE A 115 4.70 -4.83 4.30
C ILE A 115 4.83 -3.33 4.51
N MET A 116 4.81 -2.89 5.78
CA MET A 116 4.77 -1.47 6.15
C MET A 116 3.54 -0.73 5.59
N ALA A 117 2.39 -1.41 5.46
CA ALA A 117 1.12 -0.75 5.14
C ALA A 117 0.85 0.41 6.12
N SER A 118 0.45 1.55 5.57
CA SER A 118 0.24 2.80 6.29
C SER A 118 -1.19 2.88 6.82
N VAL A 119 -1.34 3.30 8.08
CA VAL A 119 -2.62 3.82 8.56
C VAL A 119 -2.74 5.27 8.08
N SER A 120 -3.18 5.42 6.85
CA SER A 120 -3.18 6.70 6.16
C SER A 120 -4.31 7.61 6.64
N GLY A 121 -4.24 8.89 6.24
CA GLY A 121 -5.35 9.82 6.44
C GLY A 121 -6.65 9.37 5.75
N LEU A 122 -6.60 8.47 4.75
CA LEU A 122 -7.78 7.89 4.10
C LEU A 122 -8.56 7.03 5.11
N THR A 123 -7.89 6.06 5.72
CA THR A 123 -8.47 5.20 6.77
C THR A 123 -8.92 6.00 7.98
N LEU A 124 -8.12 6.96 8.43
CA LEU A 124 -8.49 7.79 9.58
C LEU A 124 -9.74 8.64 9.30
N SER A 125 -9.84 9.20 8.09
CA SER A 125 -11.01 9.98 7.67
C SER A 125 -12.26 9.09 7.57
N PHE A 126 -12.13 7.90 7.01
CA PHE A 126 -13.20 6.90 6.98
C PHE A 126 -13.72 6.61 8.39
N PHE A 127 -12.84 6.25 9.33
CA PHE A 127 -13.24 5.96 10.71
C PHE A 127 -13.81 7.18 11.45
N LYS A 128 -13.38 8.40 11.11
CA LYS A 128 -13.96 9.60 11.72
C LYS A 128 -15.40 9.80 11.23
N ASP A 129 -15.63 9.65 9.92
CA ASP A 129 -16.93 9.86 9.29
C ASP A 129 -17.97 8.78 9.61
N THR A 130 -17.53 7.58 9.99
CA THR A 130 -18.47 6.57 10.51
C THR A 130 -19.10 7.03 11.82
N GLY A 131 -18.45 7.93 12.58
CA GLY A 131 -18.92 8.41 13.88
C GLY A 131 -18.68 7.44 15.04
N TRP A 132 -18.00 6.31 14.80
CA TRP A 132 -17.76 5.27 15.82
C TRP A 132 -16.50 5.58 16.64
N TYR A 133 -15.61 6.39 16.09
CA TYR A 133 -14.27 6.60 16.61
C TYR A 133 -14.01 8.09 16.85
N ASP A 134 -13.37 8.40 17.98
CA ASP A 134 -12.69 9.67 18.12
C ASP A 134 -11.28 9.54 17.54
N VAL A 135 -11.13 9.95 16.28
CA VAL A 135 -9.88 9.81 15.54
C VAL A 135 -9.00 11.04 15.69
N ASN A 136 -7.76 10.83 16.13
CA ASN A 136 -6.72 11.85 16.07
C ASN A 136 -6.07 11.87 14.68
N MET A 137 -6.48 12.83 13.84
CA MET A 137 -5.98 12.97 12.47
C MET A 137 -4.46 13.28 12.40
N SER A 138 -3.84 13.79 13.47
CA SER A 138 -2.40 14.06 13.50
C SER A 138 -1.54 12.79 13.47
N MET A 139 -2.15 11.63 13.69
CA MET A 139 -1.50 10.32 13.70
C MET A 139 -1.45 9.68 12.32
N ALA A 140 -1.98 10.34 11.28
CA ALA A 140 -1.97 9.82 9.92
C ALA A 140 -0.54 9.51 9.47
N GLU A 141 -0.31 8.28 9.05
CA GLU A 141 0.99 7.88 8.51
C GLU A 141 1.13 8.38 7.06
N PRO A 142 2.35 8.73 6.61
CA PRO A 142 2.58 9.13 5.24
C PRO A 142 2.22 7.98 4.29
N TRP A 143 1.38 8.30 3.31
CA TRP A 143 1.00 7.39 2.25
C TRP A 143 1.11 8.15 0.93
N ASP A 144 1.94 7.66 0.01
CA ASP A 144 2.29 8.37 -1.23
C ASP A 144 1.71 7.73 -2.50
N TRP A 145 1.12 6.53 -2.40
CA TRP A 145 0.50 5.85 -3.54
C TRP A 145 -0.63 6.71 -4.14
N GLY A 146 -0.62 6.92 -5.45
CA GLY A 146 -1.61 7.74 -6.15
C GLY A 146 -1.58 9.24 -5.81
N ARG A 147 -0.68 9.70 -4.92
CA ARG A 147 -0.65 11.09 -4.49
C ARG A 147 -0.38 12.01 -5.68
N ASN A 148 -1.21 13.04 -5.82
CA ASN A 148 -1.13 14.07 -6.85
C ASN A 148 -1.19 13.56 -8.31
N GLN A 149 -1.80 12.40 -8.58
CA GLN A 149 -1.83 11.81 -9.93
C GLN A 149 -2.95 12.33 -10.84
N GLY A 150 -3.91 13.11 -10.31
CA GLY A 150 -5.02 13.68 -11.07
C GLY A 150 -6.23 12.75 -11.18
N CYS A 151 -7.32 13.25 -11.77
CA CYS A 151 -8.53 12.47 -11.97
C CYS A 151 -8.35 11.31 -12.94
N GLU A 152 -7.40 11.41 -13.88
CA GLU A 152 -7.10 10.34 -14.82
C GLU A 152 -6.58 9.08 -14.13
N PHE A 153 -5.92 9.21 -12.98
CA PHE A 153 -5.53 8.05 -12.19
C PHE A 153 -6.73 7.27 -11.66
N ILE A 154 -7.81 7.97 -11.35
CA ILE A 154 -9.02 7.36 -10.79
C ILE A 154 -9.95 6.88 -11.90
N PHE A 155 -10.29 7.73 -12.87
CA PHE A 155 -11.35 7.43 -13.83
C PHE A 155 -10.92 6.65 -15.07
N GLU A 156 -9.62 6.65 -15.41
CA GLU A 156 -9.12 5.94 -16.58
C GLU A 156 -8.49 4.60 -16.17
N SER A 157 -8.44 3.64 -17.09
CA SER A 157 -7.69 2.41 -16.87
C SER A 157 -6.19 2.72 -16.68
N CYS A 158 -5.49 1.91 -15.88
CA CYS A 158 -4.05 2.10 -15.68
C CYS A 158 -3.28 1.99 -17.01
N GLY A 159 -3.70 1.14 -17.96
CA GLY A 159 -3.12 1.10 -19.30
C GLY A 159 -3.22 2.43 -20.05
N ARG A 160 -4.37 3.10 -19.97
CA ARG A 160 -4.58 4.42 -20.60
C ARG A 160 -3.82 5.51 -19.87
N PHE A 161 -3.77 5.46 -18.54
CA PHE A 161 -2.94 6.34 -17.73
C PHE A 161 -1.46 6.23 -18.12
N ILE A 162 -0.91 5.01 -18.15
CA ILE A 162 0.50 4.74 -18.51
C ILE A 162 0.84 5.33 -19.89
N LYS A 163 -0.04 5.18 -20.88
CA LYS A 163 0.17 5.70 -22.24
C LYS A 163 0.23 7.23 -22.32
N ARG A 164 -0.43 7.95 -21.41
CA ARG A 164 -0.51 9.42 -21.42
C ARG A 164 0.61 10.08 -20.63
N GLN A 165 1.13 9.40 -19.62
CA GLN A 165 2.12 9.99 -18.73
C GLN A 165 3.53 9.96 -19.31
N LYS A 166 4.36 10.95 -18.94
CA LYS A 166 5.79 10.96 -19.27
C LYS A 166 6.54 9.77 -18.65
N THR A 167 6.06 9.32 -17.49
CA THR A 167 6.58 8.17 -16.76
C THR A 167 5.42 7.27 -16.36
N ALA A 168 5.59 5.95 -16.41
CA ALA A 168 4.54 5.02 -16.00
C ALA A 168 4.15 5.13 -14.51
N SER A 169 4.98 5.77 -13.67
CA SER A 169 4.76 5.95 -12.23
C SER A 169 3.38 6.56 -11.93
N PRO A 170 2.65 6.06 -10.90
CA PRO A 170 3.08 5.06 -9.91
C PRO A 170 2.97 3.60 -10.40
N TRP A 171 2.41 3.38 -11.58
CA TRP A 171 2.39 2.09 -12.28
C TRP A 171 3.76 1.76 -12.90
N CYS A 172 3.83 0.65 -13.63
CA CYS A 172 4.99 0.26 -14.42
C CYS A 172 4.57 -0.48 -15.70
N ASN A 173 5.48 -0.65 -16.66
CA ASN A 173 5.16 -1.21 -17.98
C ASN A 173 6.26 -2.13 -18.53
N GLU A 174 7.09 -2.67 -17.65
CA GLU A 174 8.22 -3.52 -18.00
C GLU A 174 7.95 -4.95 -17.53
N PRO A 175 7.79 -5.92 -18.46
CA PRO A 175 7.62 -7.31 -18.08
C PRO A 175 8.79 -7.83 -17.25
N ILE A 176 8.50 -8.72 -16.30
CA ILE A 176 9.54 -9.45 -15.58
C ILE A 176 10.25 -10.40 -16.54
N THR A 177 11.55 -10.21 -16.67
CA THR A 177 12.51 -11.01 -17.45
C THR A 177 13.71 -11.34 -16.56
N LYS A 178 14.60 -12.22 -17.02
CA LYS A 178 15.86 -12.52 -16.31
C LYS A 178 16.76 -11.29 -16.13
N ASN A 179 16.56 -10.25 -16.95
CA ASN A 179 17.34 -9.01 -16.94
C ASN A 179 16.55 -7.82 -16.39
N SER A 180 15.36 -8.04 -15.80
CA SER A 180 14.56 -6.92 -15.28
C SER A 180 15.30 -6.23 -14.14
N GLY A 181 15.48 -4.91 -14.31
CA GLY A 181 16.21 -4.10 -13.36
C GLY A 181 15.44 -3.92 -12.05
N ILE A 182 16.02 -4.40 -10.94
CA ILE A 182 15.56 -4.10 -9.59
C ILE A 182 15.81 -2.61 -9.32
N ARG A 183 14.76 -1.84 -9.06
CA ARG A 183 14.86 -0.38 -8.87
C ARG A 183 14.13 0.07 -7.61
N CYS A 184 14.49 1.24 -7.11
CA CYS A 184 13.75 1.90 -6.05
C CYS A 184 12.31 2.18 -6.47
N ILE A 185 11.40 1.95 -5.54
CA ILE A 185 9.97 2.19 -5.71
C ILE A 185 9.71 3.68 -5.50
N PRO A 186 9.05 4.38 -6.44
CA PRO A 186 8.91 5.84 -6.34
C PRO A 186 8.19 6.36 -5.10
N HIS A 187 7.27 5.58 -4.53
CA HIS A 187 6.35 5.99 -3.47
C HIS A 187 6.58 5.24 -2.14
N ILE A 188 7.59 4.37 -2.05
CA ILE A 188 7.93 3.59 -0.85
C ILE A 188 9.46 3.55 -0.71
N ASN A 189 9.97 3.64 0.53
CA ASN A 189 11.40 3.51 0.81
C ASN A 189 11.91 2.06 0.71
N ALA A 190 11.76 1.46 -0.47
CA ALA A 190 12.11 0.09 -0.79
C ALA A 190 12.60 -0.02 -2.23
N TYR A 191 13.25 -1.13 -2.56
CA TYR A 191 13.51 -1.55 -3.94
C TYR A 191 12.58 -2.69 -4.33
N GLY A 192 12.34 -2.84 -5.63
CA GLY A 192 11.41 -3.83 -6.14
C GLY A 192 11.53 -4.02 -7.64
N VAL A 193 10.55 -4.74 -8.19
CA VAL A 193 10.44 -5.03 -9.63
C VAL A 193 9.03 -4.69 -10.10
N CYS A 194 8.89 -4.32 -11.37
CA CYS A 194 7.58 -4.19 -11.98
C CYS A 194 6.89 -5.55 -11.96
N ASN A 195 5.67 -5.64 -11.44
CA ASN A 195 4.98 -6.91 -11.25
C ASN A 195 4.22 -7.42 -12.50
N LEU A 196 4.60 -6.95 -13.68
CA LEU A 196 4.01 -7.28 -14.98
C LEU A 196 4.51 -8.65 -15.46
N VAL A 197 3.60 -9.60 -15.65
CA VAL A 197 3.91 -10.99 -16.02
C VAL A 197 2.89 -11.56 -17.01
N ASP A 198 3.20 -12.68 -17.68
CA ASP A 198 2.16 -13.54 -18.28
C ASP A 198 1.40 -14.23 -17.14
N VAL A 199 0.13 -13.88 -16.95
CA VAL A 199 -0.68 -14.38 -15.82
C VAL A 199 -1.20 -15.80 -16.04
N GLY A 200 -0.77 -16.48 -17.12
CA GLY A 200 -1.11 -17.88 -17.40
C GLY A 200 -2.43 -18.08 -18.16
N HIS A 201 -3.23 -17.03 -18.35
CA HIS A 201 -4.52 -17.09 -19.04
C HIS A 201 -4.82 -15.77 -19.77
N THR A 202 -5.81 -15.78 -20.66
CA THR A 202 -6.27 -14.58 -21.37
C THR A 202 -7.08 -13.70 -20.43
N LEU A 203 -6.67 -12.45 -20.27
CA LEU A 203 -7.37 -11.44 -19.49
C LEU A 203 -8.65 -11.00 -20.21
N LYS A 204 -9.66 -10.63 -19.42
CA LYS A 204 -10.88 -10.02 -19.93
C LYS A 204 -10.59 -8.61 -20.48
N PRO A 205 -11.39 -8.08 -21.42
CA PRO A 205 -11.15 -6.77 -22.03
C PRO A 205 -10.98 -5.61 -21.04
N GLU A 206 -11.68 -5.63 -19.91
CA GLU A 206 -11.55 -4.64 -18.84
C GLU A 206 -10.19 -4.65 -18.13
N HIS A 207 -9.47 -5.78 -18.16
CA HIS A 207 -8.17 -5.98 -17.52
C HIS A 207 -7.00 -5.97 -18.52
N THR A 208 -7.26 -5.77 -19.81
CA THR A 208 -6.20 -5.70 -20.83
C THR A 208 -5.64 -4.28 -20.94
N HIS A 209 -4.52 -4.05 -20.26
CA HIS A 209 -3.91 -2.71 -20.15
C HIS A 209 -2.91 -2.38 -21.28
N PHE A 210 -2.42 -3.41 -21.97
CA PHE A 210 -1.34 -3.26 -22.96
C PHE A 210 -1.68 -3.88 -24.30
N ASN A 211 -1.21 -3.21 -25.35
CA ASN A 211 -1.29 -3.67 -26.74
C ASN A 211 0.01 -3.39 -27.53
N ASN A 212 1.08 -2.94 -26.84
CA ASN A 212 2.40 -2.79 -27.42
C ASN A 212 3.51 -2.97 -26.36
N LEU A 213 3.57 -4.13 -25.71
CA LEU A 213 4.68 -4.47 -24.81
C LEU A 213 5.95 -4.84 -25.59
N PRO A 214 7.13 -4.31 -25.21
CA PRO A 214 8.38 -4.71 -25.84
C PRO A 214 8.67 -6.19 -25.56
N ASP A 215 9.27 -6.86 -26.54
CA ASP A 215 9.70 -8.27 -26.44
C ASP A 215 8.58 -9.27 -26.10
N VAL A 216 7.32 -8.89 -26.35
CA VAL A 216 6.14 -9.76 -26.20
C VAL A 216 5.37 -9.85 -27.52
N GLU A 217 5.21 -11.08 -28.02
CA GLU A 217 4.43 -11.36 -29.23
C GLU A 217 3.01 -10.77 -29.15
N PRO A 218 2.50 -10.10 -30.21
CA PRO A 218 1.18 -9.47 -30.22
C PRO A 218 0.04 -10.39 -29.79
N SER A 219 0.08 -11.67 -30.18
CA SER A 219 -0.93 -12.68 -29.84
C SER A 219 -0.97 -13.06 -28.36
N ARG A 220 0.09 -12.73 -27.60
CA ARG A 220 0.22 -13.05 -26.17
C ARG A 220 -0.03 -11.85 -25.26
N GLN A 221 -0.11 -10.64 -25.78
CA GLN A 221 -0.18 -9.43 -24.95
C GLN A 221 -1.45 -9.37 -24.08
N ASN A 222 -2.55 -9.97 -24.52
CA ASN A 222 -3.78 -10.12 -23.74
C ASN A 222 -3.65 -11.06 -22.53
N ARG A 223 -2.51 -11.74 -22.35
CA ARG A 223 -2.18 -12.54 -21.17
C ARG A 223 -1.28 -11.79 -20.19
N PHE A 224 -0.85 -10.58 -20.52
CA PHE A 224 0.07 -9.81 -19.70
C PHE A 224 -0.68 -8.77 -18.84
N GLY A 225 -0.39 -8.80 -17.55
CA GLY A 225 -0.90 -7.86 -16.56
C GLY A 225 -0.07 -7.90 -15.28
N GLY A 226 -0.36 -7.01 -14.34
CA GLY A 226 0.13 -7.13 -12.97
C GLY A 226 -0.38 -8.44 -12.35
N PHE A 227 0.46 -9.16 -11.60
CA PHE A 227 0.04 -10.43 -10.98
C PHE A 227 -1.03 -10.28 -9.87
N ASP A 228 -1.26 -9.05 -9.39
CA ASP A 228 -2.18 -8.78 -8.30
C ASP A 228 -3.60 -8.61 -8.83
N ILE A 229 -4.42 -9.65 -8.68
CA ILE A 229 -5.78 -9.68 -9.22
C ILE A 229 -6.64 -8.54 -8.70
N HIS A 230 -6.50 -8.21 -7.40
CA HIS A 230 -7.26 -7.15 -6.75
C HIS A 230 -6.91 -5.78 -7.32
N ALA A 231 -5.70 -5.59 -7.85
CA ALA A 231 -5.32 -4.32 -8.46
C ALA A 231 -5.83 -4.19 -9.92
N ASP A 232 -6.93 -4.84 -10.28
CA ASP A 232 -7.46 -4.94 -11.66
C ASP A 232 -6.42 -5.40 -12.70
N TYR A 233 -5.45 -6.23 -12.29
CA TYR A 233 -4.28 -6.58 -13.11
C TYR A 233 -3.44 -5.36 -13.57
N CYS A 234 -3.57 -4.21 -12.90
CA CYS A 234 -2.71 -3.05 -13.13
C CYS A 234 -1.30 -3.32 -12.61
N PRO A 235 -0.26 -3.21 -13.45
CA PRO A 235 1.09 -3.45 -13.00
C PRO A 235 1.67 -2.26 -12.24
N TYR A 236 2.27 -2.54 -11.09
CA TYR A 236 2.96 -1.58 -10.22
C TYR A 236 4.30 -2.13 -9.76
N MET A 237 5.13 -1.25 -9.22
CA MET A 237 6.41 -1.64 -8.61
C MET A 237 6.16 -2.40 -7.31
N HIS A 238 6.40 -3.70 -7.31
CA HIS A 238 6.20 -4.57 -6.15
C HIS A 238 7.51 -4.75 -5.38
N MET A 239 7.48 -4.46 -4.09
CA MET A 239 8.60 -4.70 -3.19
C MET A 239 8.81 -6.20 -2.92
N PHE A 240 10.04 -6.62 -2.67
CA PHE A 240 10.30 -7.99 -2.24
C PHE A 240 9.93 -8.18 -0.78
N ASN A 241 9.12 -9.23 -0.52
CA ASN A 241 8.76 -9.67 0.83
C ASN A 241 9.78 -10.63 1.43
N ASN A 242 10.51 -11.35 0.56
CA ASN A 242 11.61 -12.24 0.92
C ASN A 242 12.76 -11.99 -0.05
N VAL A 243 13.97 -11.86 0.48
CA VAL A 243 15.19 -11.60 -0.29
C VAL A 243 16.22 -12.67 0.08
N MET A 244 16.90 -13.24 -0.93
CA MET A 244 17.92 -14.30 -0.75
C MET A 244 17.45 -15.49 0.10
N SER A 245 16.20 -15.92 -0.08
CA SER A 245 15.59 -17.03 0.70
C SER A 245 15.53 -16.79 2.21
N THR A 246 15.60 -15.54 2.65
CA THR A 246 15.41 -15.13 4.05
C THR A 246 14.04 -14.48 4.25
N THR A 247 13.65 -14.25 5.51
CA THR A 247 12.44 -13.46 5.84
C THR A 247 12.67 -11.94 5.72
N MET A 248 13.77 -11.52 5.09
CA MET A 248 14.08 -10.11 4.90
C MET A 248 13.24 -9.54 3.76
N ASN A 249 12.62 -8.39 4.00
CA ASN A 249 11.99 -7.63 2.93
C ASN A 249 12.96 -6.58 2.36
N SER A 250 12.55 -5.93 1.28
CA SER A 250 13.35 -4.91 0.58
C SER A 250 13.15 -3.48 1.11
N HIS A 251 12.38 -3.29 2.19
CA HIS A 251 12.16 -1.98 2.77
C HIS A 251 13.39 -1.50 3.55
N CYS A 252 13.99 -0.40 3.08
CA CYS A 252 15.23 0.12 3.63
C CYS A 252 15.08 0.60 5.07
N GLY A 253 13.91 1.10 5.44
CA GLY A 253 13.62 1.59 6.78
C GLY A 253 13.36 0.51 7.83
N ASP A 254 13.14 -0.75 7.43
CA ASP A 254 12.76 -1.82 8.35
C ASP A 254 13.95 -2.26 9.20
N ILE A 255 13.86 -2.03 10.51
CA ILE A 255 14.92 -2.39 11.46
C ILE A 255 15.08 -3.90 11.62
N ASN A 256 14.04 -4.69 11.32
CA ASN A 256 14.09 -6.14 11.41
C ASN A 256 15.03 -6.74 10.35
N ASN A 257 15.25 -6.03 9.24
CA ASN A 257 16.18 -6.45 8.21
C ASN A 257 17.65 -6.37 8.65
N ARG A 258 17.97 -5.66 9.75
CA ARG A 258 19.34 -5.56 10.28
C ARG A 258 19.95 -6.90 10.69
N LYS A 259 19.13 -7.90 11.03
CA LYS A 259 19.63 -9.24 11.35
C LYS A 259 20.26 -9.95 10.14
N TYR A 260 20.08 -9.41 8.94
CA TYR A 260 20.64 -9.92 7.68
C TYR A 260 21.70 -9.02 7.06
N GLN A 261 22.16 -8.00 7.81
CA GLN A 261 23.13 -7.01 7.35
C GLN A 261 24.41 -7.63 6.76
N ASP A 262 24.86 -8.76 7.33
CA ASP A 262 26.08 -9.46 6.92
C ASP A 262 25.85 -10.53 5.82
N VAL A 263 24.59 -10.79 5.46
CA VAL A 263 24.24 -11.76 4.40
C VAL A 263 24.41 -11.12 3.01
N HIS A 264 24.36 -9.80 2.91
CA HIS A 264 24.48 -9.09 1.64
C HIS A 264 25.93 -8.86 1.26
N SER A 265 26.32 -9.43 0.12
CA SER A 265 27.58 -9.13 -0.53
C SER A 265 27.66 -7.67 -1.02
N ASP A 266 26.52 -6.99 -1.23
CA ASP A 266 26.44 -5.61 -1.75
C ASP A 266 26.52 -4.50 -0.68
N SER A 267 26.88 -4.81 0.59
CA SER A 267 27.01 -3.82 1.68
C SER A 267 25.76 -2.95 1.92
N GLN A 268 24.57 -3.52 1.82
CA GLN A 268 23.30 -2.82 2.08
C GLN A 268 23.13 -2.50 3.57
N TYR A 269 22.54 -1.36 3.90
CA TYR A 269 22.24 -0.92 5.26
C TYR A 269 20.74 -0.76 5.49
N TYR A 270 20.22 -1.31 6.59
CA TYR A 270 18.80 -1.20 6.95
C TYR A 270 18.55 -0.41 8.25
N GLY A 271 17.43 0.32 8.29
CA GLY A 271 16.91 1.02 9.46
C GLY A 271 16.51 2.47 9.18
N LYS A 272 16.14 3.20 10.23
CA LYS A 272 15.48 4.52 10.14
C LYS A 272 16.19 5.57 9.25
N LYS A 273 17.53 5.55 9.24
CA LYS A 273 18.38 6.46 8.43
C LYS A 273 18.74 5.90 7.05
N SER A 274 18.18 4.77 6.64
CA SER A 274 18.43 4.17 5.33
C SER A 274 17.46 4.70 4.28
N ARG A 275 17.96 4.88 3.06
CA ARG A 275 17.15 5.20 1.88
C ARG A 275 17.52 4.27 0.72
N CYS A 276 16.54 4.04 -0.16
CA CYS A 276 16.79 3.34 -1.41
C CYS A 276 17.49 4.26 -2.41
N PHE A 277 18.51 3.76 -3.09
CA PHE A 277 19.17 4.43 -4.19
C PHE A 277 19.24 3.51 -5.41
N ASN A 278 18.93 4.06 -6.59
CA ASN A 278 19.23 3.42 -7.87
C ASN A 278 20.71 3.63 -8.19
N TYR A 279 21.39 2.59 -8.70
CA TYR A 279 22.78 2.65 -9.14
C TYR A 279 23.02 1.73 -10.35
N GLY A 280 24.06 1.98 -11.14
CA GLY A 280 24.29 1.28 -12.40
C GLY A 280 24.92 -0.10 -12.27
N THR A 281 26.01 -0.22 -11.50
CA THR A 281 26.73 -1.49 -11.34
C THR A 281 27.51 -1.48 -10.03
N THR A 282 27.35 -2.52 -9.21
CA THR A 282 28.20 -2.76 -8.05
C THR A 282 29.31 -3.74 -8.41
N TYR A 283 30.56 -3.35 -8.16
CA TYR A 283 31.69 -4.27 -8.28
C TYR A 283 31.93 -4.91 -6.92
N MET A 284 31.57 -6.18 -6.78
CA MET A 284 31.94 -6.98 -5.62
C MET A 284 33.23 -7.74 -5.92
N SER A 285 34.15 -7.78 -4.94
CA SER A 285 35.38 -8.56 -5.04
C SER A 285 35.04 -10.04 -5.24
N GLY A 286 35.33 -10.57 -6.44
CA GLY A 286 35.28 -12.01 -6.74
C GLY A 286 34.14 -12.49 -7.62
N ASN A 287 33.05 -11.75 -7.80
CA ASN A 287 31.98 -12.07 -8.76
C ASN A 287 31.17 -10.82 -9.12
N ARG A 288 30.88 -10.62 -10.41
CA ARG A 288 30.00 -9.52 -10.87
C ARG A 288 28.56 -9.81 -10.43
N SER A 289 28.05 -9.14 -9.40
CA SER A 289 26.60 -9.04 -9.15
C SER A 289 26.06 -7.82 -9.89
N TRP A 290 24.92 -8.00 -10.57
CA TRP A 290 24.15 -6.89 -11.11
C TRP A 290 23.07 -6.54 -10.10
N SER A 291 23.35 -5.56 -9.25
CA SER A 291 22.28 -4.87 -8.53
C SER A 291 22.12 -3.48 -9.11
N PHE A 292 20.87 -3.06 -9.31
CA PHE A 292 20.52 -1.75 -9.86
C PHE A 292 19.90 -0.82 -8.82
N SER A 293 19.69 -1.31 -7.59
CA SER A 293 19.26 -0.51 -6.44
C SER A 293 19.50 -1.21 -5.11
N GLY A 294 19.43 -0.46 -4.02
CA GLY A 294 19.70 -1.00 -2.69
C GLY A 294 19.61 0.06 -1.60
N CYS A 295 19.69 -0.41 -0.36
CA CYS A 295 19.50 0.40 0.84
C CYS A 295 20.83 0.92 1.38
N PHE A 296 20.96 2.25 1.55
CA PHE A 296 22.19 2.87 2.08
C PHE A 296 21.88 3.88 3.17
N GLN A 297 22.79 3.97 4.15
CA GLN A 297 22.68 4.94 5.23
C GLN A 297 22.87 6.37 4.70
N VAL A 298 21.89 7.23 4.95
CA VAL A 298 22.00 8.66 4.70
C VAL A 298 22.54 9.34 5.97
N ARG A 299 23.61 10.10 5.81
CA ARG A 299 24.16 10.97 6.85
C ARG A 299 23.92 12.41 6.45
N GLU A 300 23.17 13.13 7.26
CA GLU A 300 23.00 14.57 7.09
C GLU A 300 24.31 15.27 7.46
N ILE A 301 24.92 15.95 6.50
CA ILE A 301 26.10 16.79 6.74
C ILE A 301 25.56 18.21 6.94
N SER A 302 25.46 18.64 8.20
CA SER A 302 25.08 20.00 8.56
C SER A 302 26.21 20.99 8.25
N GLY A 303 26.42 21.28 6.95
CA GLY A 303 27.36 22.28 6.47
C GLY A 303 26.70 23.63 6.26
N ARG A 304 27.05 24.65 7.06
CA ARG A 304 26.78 26.06 6.72
C ARG A 304 27.47 26.37 5.40
N ILE A 305 26.70 26.66 4.35
CA ILE A 305 27.24 27.27 3.12
C ILE A 305 27.70 28.69 3.50
N ARG A 306 28.96 28.86 3.87
CA ARG A 306 29.59 30.18 3.91
C ARG A 306 29.76 30.63 2.46
N LYS A 307 28.87 31.51 1.97
CA LYS A 307 29.13 32.30 0.77
C LYS A 307 30.48 33.02 1.00
N LYS A 308 31.54 32.58 0.34
CA LYS A 308 32.75 33.39 0.16
C LYS A 308 32.32 34.62 -0.63
N LYS A 309 32.23 35.79 0.02
CA LYS A 309 32.31 37.07 -0.68
C LYS A 309 33.72 37.15 -1.25
N ASN A 310 33.86 37.02 -2.57
CA ASN A 310 35.06 37.49 -3.24
C ASN A 310 35.13 39.00 -2.98
N LYS A 311 36.19 39.44 -2.29
CA LYS A 311 36.64 40.82 -2.37
C LYS A 311 37.46 40.92 -3.64
N GLU A 312 36.91 41.60 -4.64
CA GLU A 312 37.70 42.16 -5.73
C GLU A 312 38.59 43.25 -5.14
N ASN A 313 39.89 43.18 -5.45
CA ASN A 313 40.86 44.27 -5.32
C ASN A 313 41.03 44.88 -6.70
#